data_AF-A0A5B9M4L7-F1
#
_entry.id   AF-A0A5B9M4L7-F1
#
_cell.length_a   1.000
_cell.length_b   1.000
_cell.length_c   1.000
_cell.angle_alpha   90.00
_cell.angle_beta   90.00
_cell.angle_gamma   90.00
#
_symmetry.space_group_name_H-M   'P 1'
#
loop_
_entity.id
_entity.type
_entity.pdbx_description
1 polymer ?
#
loop_
_entity_poly.entity_id
_entity_poly.type
_entity_poly.pdbx_seq_one_letter_code
_entity_poly.pdbx_strand_id
1 'polypeptide(L)'
;MLSPTSPLHGDTTLQSRSRSRRPVTWLIVLGAAIGIASSIHFNRQLFDLRRQRARLIEEVGLLEVTDPKRVYISRVPVGPDEIPPGVAAAHVWRYRIYLPAGYGPSFITGRRAIAADSPRSAGGRDSSWGGKEQDPVETVLTIALIKNETGWISSRIQGGSSSSSSLADDLPLDSLDDLVVESVVTAETPSKSFSVDEPICLLRLRGREPVEGGDPTLYPGIVTYLVESDRRDAFEQWAQGKIDRMPEVQK
;
A
#
# COMPACT_ATOMS: atom_id res chain seq x y z
N MET A 1 88.97 68.37 -33.16
CA MET A 1 88.88 67.53 -31.95
C MET A 1 87.45 67.02 -31.83
N LEU A 2 87.29 65.69 -31.99
CA LEU A 2 86.30 64.77 -31.38
C LEU A 2 84.77 65.02 -31.50
N SER A 3 84.09 64.12 -32.22
CA SER A 3 82.69 63.63 -32.01
C SER A 3 82.55 62.89 -30.65
N PRO A 4 81.44 62.18 -30.27
CA PRO A 4 80.01 62.06 -30.72
C PRO A 4 79.03 62.29 -29.51
N THR A 5 77.68 62.13 -29.50
CA THR A 5 76.82 60.91 -29.50
C THR A 5 75.33 61.29 -29.32
N SER A 6 74.41 60.50 -29.92
CA SER A 6 72.93 60.50 -29.78
C SER A 6 72.44 60.13 -28.34
N PRO A 7 71.12 60.24 -27.98
CA PRO A 7 70.11 59.26 -28.44
C PRO A 7 68.67 59.76 -28.67
N LEU A 8 67.93 58.87 -29.34
CA LEU A 8 66.50 58.74 -29.55
C LEU A 8 65.69 58.48 -28.25
N HIS A 9 64.36 58.56 -28.42
CA HIS A 9 63.27 57.83 -27.75
C HIS A 9 62.44 58.54 -26.66
N GLY A 10 61.13 58.58 -26.93
CA GLY A 10 60.09 58.27 -25.94
C GLY A 10 59.20 59.44 -25.56
N ASP A 11 57.97 59.47 -26.07
CA ASP A 11 56.80 59.63 -25.20
C ASP A 11 55.51 59.25 -25.95
N THR A 12 55.20 57.96 -25.87
CA THR A 12 53.88 57.41 -26.19
C THR A 12 53.21 57.08 -24.86
N THR A 13 52.66 58.06 -24.15
CA THR A 13 51.82 57.78 -22.98
C THR A 13 50.39 57.51 -23.41
N LEU A 14 50.10 56.21 -23.45
CA LEU A 14 48.80 55.56 -23.55
C LEU A 14 47.70 56.29 -22.78
N GLN A 15 46.68 56.76 -23.50
CA GLN A 15 45.37 57.09 -22.93
C GLN A 15 44.78 55.86 -22.24
N SER A 16 44.76 55.87 -20.91
CA SER A 16 43.97 54.95 -20.09
C SER A 16 42.48 55.20 -20.36
N ARG A 17 41.92 54.45 -21.31
CA ARG A 17 40.47 54.32 -21.48
C ARG A 17 39.93 53.53 -20.29
N SER A 18 39.42 54.24 -19.29
CA SER A 18 38.56 53.65 -18.26
C SER A 18 37.27 53.16 -18.94
N ARG A 19 37.27 51.90 -19.39
CA ARG A 19 36.06 51.25 -19.90
C ARG A 19 35.07 51.14 -18.76
N SER A 20 33.91 51.80 -18.92
CA SER A 20 32.70 51.64 -18.13
C SER A 20 32.37 50.15 -17.94
N ARG A 21 32.85 49.54 -16.84
CA ARG A 21 32.55 48.15 -16.44
C ARG A 21 31.21 48.02 -15.72
N ARG A 22 30.61 49.14 -15.30
CA ARG A 22 29.39 49.20 -14.48
C ARG A 22 28.16 48.51 -15.13
N PRO A 23 27.83 48.67 -16.43
CA PRO A 23 26.59 48.09 -16.97
C PRO A 23 26.66 46.54 -17.05
N VAL A 24 27.83 45.98 -17.30
CA VAL A 24 28.02 44.53 -17.37
C VAL A 24 27.87 43.89 -15.99
N THR A 25 28.39 44.54 -14.94
CA THR A 25 28.25 44.06 -13.56
C THR A 25 26.78 44.06 -13.12
N TRP A 26 26.01 45.09 -13.46
CA TRP A 26 24.57 45.15 -13.15
C TRP A 26 23.76 44.07 -13.89
N LEU A 27 24.08 43.77 -15.15
CA LEU A 27 23.42 42.68 -15.88
C LEU A 27 23.72 41.30 -15.28
N ILE A 28 24.95 41.07 -14.81
CA ILE A 28 25.32 39.81 -14.14
C ILE A 28 24.57 39.67 -12.81
N VAL A 29 24.50 40.75 -12.02
CA VAL A 29 23.75 40.75 -10.74
C VAL A 29 22.26 40.51 -10.99
N LEU A 30 21.68 41.14 -12.01
CA LEU A 30 20.28 40.94 -12.37
C LEU A 30 20.02 39.50 -12.84
N GLY A 31 20.88 38.96 -13.70
CA GLY A 31 20.80 37.56 -14.15
C GLY A 31 20.92 36.56 -13.00
N ALA A 32 21.84 36.82 -12.06
CA ALA A 32 21.98 36.01 -10.85
C ALA A 32 20.74 36.10 -9.94
N ALA A 33 20.20 37.30 -9.75
CA ALA A 33 18.98 37.51 -8.96
C ALA A 33 17.77 36.80 -9.57
N ILE A 34 17.60 36.87 -10.90
CA ILE A 34 16.56 36.13 -11.61
C ILE A 34 16.77 34.61 -11.46
N GLY A 35 18.00 34.12 -11.64
CA GLY A 35 18.32 32.71 -11.46
C GLY A 35 18.01 32.19 -10.05
N ILE A 36 18.36 32.96 -9.01
CA ILE A 36 18.06 32.64 -7.61
C ILE A 36 16.54 32.65 -7.37
N ALA A 37 15.84 33.69 -7.82
CA ALA A 37 14.39 33.81 -7.66
C ALA A 37 13.64 32.67 -8.36
N SER A 38 14.02 32.34 -9.59
CA SER A 38 13.48 31.21 -10.33
C SER A 38 13.78 29.88 -9.64
N SER A 39 15.00 29.67 -9.15
CA SER A 39 15.36 28.44 -8.42
C SER A 39 14.54 28.26 -7.14
N ILE A 40 14.32 29.33 -6.37
CA ILE A 40 13.46 29.31 -5.18
C ILE A 40 12.02 28.99 -5.56
N HIS A 41 11.50 29.62 -6.63
CA HIS A 41 10.13 29.37 -7.11
C HIS A 41 9.93 27.91 -7.54
N PHE A 42 10.86 27.36 -8.34
CA PHE A 42 10.78 25.97 -8.79
C PHE A 42 10.96 24.97 -7.65
N ASN A 43 11.84 25.24 -6.67
CA ASN A 43 11.97 24.38 -5.50
C ASN A 43 10.71 24.36 -4.63
N ARG A 44 10.03 25.50 -4.48
CA ARG A 44 8.73 25.57 -3.78
C ARG A 44 7.66 24.78 -4.53
N GLN A 45 7.54 24.95 -5.85
CA GLN A 45 6.61 24.17 -6.67
C GLN A 45 6.90 22.67 -6.59
N LEU A 46 8.17 22.27 -6.64
CA LEU A 46 8.57 20.86 -6.51
C LEU A 46 8.21 20.29 -5.13
N PHE A 47 8.38 21.08 -4.07
CA PHE A 47 7.97 20.68 -2.72
C PHE A 47 6.45 20.53 -2.60
N ASP A 48 5.68 21.48 -3.13
CA ASP A 48 4.22 21.43 -3.10
C ASP A 48 3.68 20.26 -3.93
N LEU A 49 4.26 20.00 -5.11
CA LEU A 49 3.92 18.84 -5.93
C LEU A 49 4.25 17.52 -5.21
N ARG A 50 5.39 17.43 -4.52
CA ARG A 50 5.73 16.25 -3.71
C ARG A 50 4.75 16.07 -2.56
N ARG A 51 4.31 17.16 -1.93
CA ARG A 51 3.34 17.13 -0.82
C ARG A 51 1.93 16.75 -1.30
N GLN A 52 1.50 17.28 -2.43
CA GLN A 52 0.24 16.89 -3.08
C GLN A 52 0.27 15.43 -3.52
N ARG A 53 1.39 15.00 -4.12
CA ARG A 53 1.61 13.59 -4.48
C ARG A 53 1.55 12.70 -3.24
N ALA A 54 2.19 13.10 -2.13
CA ALA A 54 2.13 12.34 -0.87
C ALA A 54 0.71 12.25 -0.30
N ARG A 55 -0.08 13.35 -0.34
CA ARG A 55 -1.49 13.33 0.06
C ARG A 55 -2.35 12.45 -0.84
N LEU A 56 -2.19 12.55 -2.15
CA LEU A 56 -2.92 11.70 -3.10
C LEU A 56 -2.53 10.22 -2.96
N ILE A 57 -1.26 9.94 -2.67
CA ILE A 57 -0.77 8.60 -2.34
C ILE A 57 -1.48 8.05 -1.10
N GLU A 58 -1.59 8.90 -0.07
CA GLU A 58 -2.24 8.58 1.19
C GLU A 58 -3.75 8.39 1.01
N GLU A 59 -4.43 9.21 0.20
CA GLU A 59 -5.87 9.14 -0.05
C GLU A 59 -6.29 7.98 -0.97
N VAL A 60 -5.47 7.62 -1.97
CA VAL A 60 -5.84 6.65 -3.02
C VAL A 60 -5.29 5.24 -2.73
N GLY A 61 -4.34 5.12 -1.80
CA GLY A 61 -3.60 3.89 -1.53
C GLY A 61 -2.72 3.51 -2.71
N LEU A 62 -1.64 4.28 -2.94
CA LEU A 62 -0.71 4.00 -4.04
C LEU A 62 -0.05 2.64 -3.86
N LEU A 63 -0.08 1.85 -4.93
CA LEU A 63 0.60 0.57 -5.00
C LEU A 63 1.90 0.73 -5.80
N GLU A 64 3.04 0.73 -5.12
CA GLU A 64 4.34 0.77 -5.77
C GLU A 64 4.80 -0.65 -6.13
N VAL A 65 4.80 -0.96 -7.43
CA VAL A 65 5.23 -2.26 -7.96
C VAL A 65 6.68 -2.15 -8.41
N THR A 66 7.59 -2.73 -7.63
CA THR A 66 9.04 -2.71 -7.93
C THR A 66 9.47 -3.91 -8.78
N ASP A 67 8.87 -5.08 -8.55
CA ASP A 67 9.12 -6.32 -9.27
C ASP A 67 7.81 -6.86 -9.84
N PRO A 68 7.58 -6.80 -11.16
CA PRO A 68 6.31 -7.18 -11.76
C PRO A 68 5.95 -8.66 -11.61
N LYS A 69 6.85 -9.51 -11.08
CA LYS A 69 6.64 -10.94 -10.83
C LYS A 69 6.10 -11.26 -9.45
N ARG A 70 5.94 -10.26 -8.58
CA ARG A 70 5.47 -10.45 -7.20
C ARG A 70 4.05 -9.93 -7.03
N VAL A 71 3.36 -10.44 -6.01
CA VAL A 71 2.08 -9.87 -5.57
C VAL A 71 2.38 -8.66 -4.69
N TYR A 72 1.70 -7.54 -4.93
CA TYR A 72 1.78 -6.37 -4.06
C TYR A 72 0.41 -6.07 -3.47
N ILE A 73 0.39 -5.73 -2.19
CA ILE A 73 -0.83 -5.34 -1.50
C ILE A 73 -0.57 -4.01 -0.82
N SER A 74 -1.49 -3.07 -0.97
CA SER A 74 -1.51 -1.82 -0.23
C SER A 74 -2.84 -1.58 0.44
N ARG A 75 -2.80 -0.88 1.57
CA ARG A 75 -3.97 -0.42 2.28
C ARG A 75 -4.59 0.75 1.51
N VAL A 76 -5.89 0.67 1.27
CA VAL A 76 -6.68 1.82 0.83
C VAL A 76 -7.40 2.34 2.06
N PRO A 77 -7.18 3.61 2.46
CA PRO A 77 -7.93 4.19 3.58
C PRO A 77 -9.43 4.20 3.26
N VAL A 78 -10.23 3.94 4.29
CA VAL A 78 -11.68 4.04 4.24
C VAL A 78 -12.06 5.33 4.95
N GLY A 79 -12.70 6.25 4.22
CA GLY A 79 -13.18 7.50 4.79
C GLY A 79 -14.42 7.31 5.69
N PRO A 80 -14.68 8.22 6.63
CA PRO A 80 -15.86 8.16 7.51
C PRO A 80 -17.20 8.21 6.74
N ASP A 81 -17.19 8.82 5.54
CA ASP A 81 -18.39 8.97 4.69
C ASP A 81 -18.70 7.73 3.83
N GLU A 82 -17.90 6.66 3.92
CA GLU A 82 -18.09 5.45 3.12
C GLU A 82 -19.07 4.44 3.72
N ILE A 83 -19.52 4.63 4.97
CA ILE A 83 -20.57 3.81 5.57
C ILE A 83 -21.93 4.36 5.10
N PRO A 84 -22.71 3.60 4.32
CA PRO A 84 -23.98 4.10 3.79
C PRO A 84 -24.96 4.47 4.91
N PRO A 85 -25.79 5.51 4.72
CA PRO A 85 -26.86 5.83 5.66
C PRO A 85 -27.79 4.63 5.85
N GLY A 86 -28.12 4.30 7.10
CA GLY A 86 -28.94 3.14 7.47
C GLY A 86 -28.16 1.92 7.95
N VAL A 87 -26.83 1.93 7.88
CA VAL A 87 -25.98 0.92 8.52
C VAL A 87 -25.71 1.30 9.98
N ALA A 88 -26.12 0.46 10.93
CA ALA A 88 -25.97 0.76 12.36
C ALA A 88 -24.50 0.80 12.81
N ALA A 89 -23.68 -0.11 12.28
CA ALA A 89 -22.24 -0.15 12.47
C ALA A 89 -21.58 -0.92 11.31
N ALA A 90 -20.38 -0.52 10.92
CA ALA A 90 -19.57 -1.28 9.97
C ALA A 90 -18.07 -1.15 10.24
N HIS A 91 -17.35 -2.23 9.99
CA HIS A 91 -15.89 -2.27 9.98
C HIS A 91 -15.44 -2.66 8.59
N VAL A 92 -14.59 -1.83 7.96
CA VAL A 92 -14.23 -2.01 6.56
C VAL A 92 -12.72 -2.00 6.40
N TRP A 93 -12.21 -3.01 5.71
CA TRP A 93 -10.84 -3.11 5.25
C TRP A 93 -10.84 -3.12 3.73
N ARG A 94 -10.07 -2.21 3.13
CA ARG A 94 -9.91 -2.13 1.69
C ARG A 94 -8.44 -2.28 1.31
N TYR A 95 -8.21 -3.13 0.33
CA TYR A 95 -6.89 -3.45 -0.18
C TYR A 95 -6.85 -3.21 -1.67
N ARG A 96 -5.77 -2.60 -2.16
CA ARG A 96 -5.43 -2.58 -3.58
C ARG A 96 -4.34 -3.60 -3.80
N ILE A 97 -4.60 -4.53 -4.73
CA ILE A 97 -3.80 -5.73 -4.95
C ILE A 97 -3.33 -5.72 -6.40
N TYR A 98 -2.02 -5.81 -6.61
CA TYR A 98 -1.42 -6.11 -7.91
C TYR A 98 -1.12 -7.59 -7.96
N LEU A 99 -1.59 -8.21 -9.04
CA LEU A 99 -1.39 -9.60 -9.36
C LEU A 99 -0.55 -9.67 -10.63
N PRO A 100 0.58 -10.42 -10.61
CA PRO A 100 1.40 -10.58 -11.80
C PRO A 100 0.66 -11.40 -12.86
N ALA A 101 1.08 -11.27 -14.12
CA ALA A 101 0.58 -12.09 -15.21
C ALA A 101 0.70 -13.58 -14.88
N GLY A 102 -0.33 -14.36 -15.22
CA GLY A 102 -0.42 -15.78 -14.94
C GLY A 102 -0.85 -16.13 -13.51
N TYR A 103 -1.08 -15.16 -12.63
CA TYR A 103 -1.59 -15.40 -11.29
C TYR A 103 -3.09 -15.67 -11.32
N GLY A 104 -3.53 -16.81 -10.77
CA GLY A 104 -4.95 -17.15 -10.63
C GLY A 104 -5.44 -16.83 -9.22
N PRO A 105 -6.04 -15.64 -8.96
CA PRO A 105 -6.34 -15.24 -7.60
C PRO A 105 -7.48 -16.06 -7.00
N SER A 106 -7.20 -16.69 -5.87
CA SER A 106 -8.17 -17.50 -5.15
C SER A 106 -8.35 -16.98 -3.74
N PHE A 107 -9.59 -16.74 -3.33
CA PHE A 107 -9.91 -16.18 -2.02
C PHE A 107 -10.66 -17.18 -1.18
N ILE A 108 -10.08 -17.52 -0.04
CA ILE A 108 -10.66 -18.46 0.91
C ILE A 108 -10.98 -17.71 2.19
N THR A 109 -12.21 -17.83 2.66
CA THR A 109 -12.67 -17.21 3.89
C THR A 109 -13.17 -18.29 4.85
N GLY A 110 -12.49 -18.46 5.98
CA GLY A 110 -12.93 -19.31 7.09
C GLY A 110 -13.64 -18.47 8.15
N ARG A 111 -14.68 -19.01 8.79
CA ARG A 111 -15.53 -18.30 9.76
C ARG A 111 -15.95 -19.20 10.91
N ARG A 112 -16.50 -18.57 11.95
CA ARG A 112 -16.96 -19.16 13.21
C ARG A 112 -15.80 -19.54 14.09
N ALA A 113 -15.12 -20.66 13.85
CA ALA A 113 -13.96 -21.05 14.64
C ALA A 113 -12.71 -21.05 13.76
N ILE A 114 -11.69 -20.25 14.08
CA ILE A 114 -10.46 -20.12 13.29
C ILE A 114 -9.21 -20.30 14.15
N ALA A 115 -8.14 -20.84 13.57
CA ALA A 115 -6.85 -20.92 14.24
C ALA A 115 -6.15 -19.56 14.32
N ALA A 116 -5.28 -19.40 15.31
CA ALA A 116 -4.55 -18.16 15.53
C ALA A 116 -3.42 -17.91 14.52
N ASP A 117 -2.88 -18.96 13.90
CA ASP A 117 -1.62 -18.96 13.15
C ASP A 117 -1.64 -19.88 11.92
N SER A 118 -2.84 -20.26 11.45
CA SER A 118 -3.01 -21.09 10.26
C SER A 118 -4.38 -20.83 9.60
N PRO A 119 -4.62 -21.31 8.37
CA PRO A 119 -5.91 -21.18 7.70
C PRO A 119 -6.94 -22.21 8.18
N ARG A 120 -6.62 -22.97 9.23
CA ARG A 120 -7.54 -23.95 9.80
C ARG A 120 -8.77 -23.23 10.35
N SER A 121 -9.94 -23.72 9.96
CA SER A 121 -11.23 -23.19 10.41
C SER A 121 -12.28 -24.28 10.50
N ALA A 122 -13.26 -24.12 11.38
CA ALA A 122 -14.43 -24.98 11.54
C ALA A 122 -15.72 -24.14 11.64
N GLY A 123 -16.82 -24.65 11.06
CA GLY A 123 -18.16 -24.07 11.19
C GLY A 123 -18.66 -23.25 9.98
N GLY A 124 -17.77 -22.75 9.11
CA GLY A 124 -18.16 -22.16 7.83
C GLY A 124 -16.94 -21.78 6.97
N ARG A 125 -17.01 -22.06 5.67
CA ARG A 125 -15.93 -21.75 4.72
C ARG A 125 -16.49 -21.42 3.35
N ASP A 126 -16.04 -20.30 2.79
CA ASP A 126 -16.30 -19.93 1.40
C ASP A 126 -14.99 -19.88 0.61
N SER A 127 -15.06 -20.21 -0.67
CA SER A 127 -13.93 -20.11 -1.58
C SER A 127 -14.38 -19.56 -2.93
N SER A 128 -13.60 -18.65 -3.50
CA SER A 128 -13.71 -18.27 -4.91
C SER A 128 -12.39 -18.57 -5.61
N TRP A 129 -12.48 -19.11 -6.82
CA TRP A 129 -11.33 -19.54 -7.60
C TRP A 129 -11.31 -18.72 -8.90
N GLY A 130 -10.30 -17.88 -9.05
CA GLY A 130 -10.07 -17.08 -10.25
C GLY A 130 -9.26 -17.85 -11.29
N GLY A 131 -9.53 -17.59 -12.57
CA GLY A 131 -8.67 -18.04 -13.67
C GLY A 131 -7.36 -17.26 -13.69
N LYS A 132 -6.36 -17.80 -14.41
CA LYS A 132 -5.11 -17.10 -14.66
C LYS A 132 -5.31 -16.03 -15.73
N GLU A 133 -5.00 -14.80 -15.40
CA GLU A 133 -5.03 -13.69 -16.34
C GLU A 133 -3.74 -13.64 -17.17
N GLN A 134 -3.84 -13.32 -18.45
CA GLN A 134 -2.66 -13.23 -19.33
C GLN A 134 -1.83 -11.99 -19.06
N ASP A 135 -2.48 -10.90 -18.66
CA ASP A 135 -1.88 -9.62 -18.33
C ASP A 135 -1.83 -9.42 -16.81
N PRO A 136 -0.89 -8.61 -16.29
CA PRO A 136 -0.92 -8.22 -14.88
C PRO A 136 -2.19 -7.39 -14.59
N VAL A 137 -2.80 -7.65 -13.43
CA VAL A 137 -4.07 -7.02 -13.04
C VAL A 137 -3.93 -6.31 -11.70
N GLU A 138 -4.45 -5.10 -11.64
CA GLU A 138 -4.70 -4.40 -10.38
C GLU A 138 -6.17 -4.52 -10.02
N THR A 139 -6.46 -4.92 -8.78
CA THR A 139 -7.83 -5.08 -8.28
C THR A 139 -7.98 -4.49 -6.89
N VAL A 140 -9.21 -4.10 -6.54
CA VAL A 140 -9.56 -3.64 -5.21
C VAL A 140 -10.41 -4.70 -4.53
N LEU A 141 -9.95 -5.15 -3.37
CA LEU A 141 -10.68 -6.03 -2.49
C LEU A 141 -11.22 -5.21 -1.31
N THR A 142 -12.52 -5.31 -1.06
CA THR A 142 -13.13 -4.77 0.16
C THR A 142 -13.67 -5.93 0.99
N ILE A 143 -13.27 -5.98 2.26
CA ILE A 143 -13.84 -6.85 3.28
C ILE A 143 -14.57 -5.95 4.27
N ALA A 144 -15.86 -6.18 4.47
CA ALA A 144 -16.70 -5.39 5.36
C ALA A 144 -17.46 -6.31 6.31
N LEU A 145 -17.49 -5.93 7.59
CA LEU A 145 -18.38 -6.50 8.60
C LEU A 145 -19.45 -5.44 8.85
N ILE A 146 -20.71 -5.79 8.64
CA ILE A 146 -21.83 -4.84 8.65
C ILE A 146 -22.88 -5.34 9.64
N LYS A 147 -23.32 -4.48 10.56
CA LYS A 147 -24.40 -4.78 11.50
C LYS A 147 -25.75 -4.47 10.85
N ASN A 148 -26.64 -5.46 10.85
CA ASN A 148 -28.04 -5.32 10.44
C ASN A 148 -28.98 -5.70 11.60
N GLU A 149 -30.29 -5.72 11.37
CA GLU A 149 -31.30 -6.05 12.39
C GLU A 149 -31.18 -7.47 12.96
N THR A 150 -30.64 -8.40 12.17
CA THR A 150 -30.52 -9.82 12.51
C THR A 150 -29.17 -10.21 13.09
N GLY A 151 -28.19 -9.31 13.10
CA GLY A 151 -26.82 -9.57 13.56
C GLY A 151 -25.76 -9.00 12.63
N TRP A 152 -24.55 -9.56 12.71
CA TRP A 152 -23.43 -9.14 11.86
C TRP A 152 -23.34 -9.99 10.59
N ILE A 153 -23.10 -9.34 9.45
CA ILE A 153 -22.78 -9.99 8.18
C ILE A 153 -21.34 -9.68 7.79
N SER A 154 -20.65 -10.66 7.23
CA SER A 154 -19.39 -10.47 6.52
C SER A 154 -19.67 -10.39 5.03
N SER A 155 -19.16 -9.34 4.39
CA SER A 155 -19.20 -9.14 2.95
C SER A 155 -17.78 -9.01 2.41
N ARG A 156 -17.53 -9.64 1.26
CA ARG A 156 -16.28 -9.53 0.52
C ARG A 156 -16.62 -9.18 -0.92
N ILE A 157 -16.05 -8.10 -1.43
CA ILE A 157 -16.30 -7.57 -2.78
C ILE A 157 -14.96 -7.40 -3.50
N GLN A 158 -14.90 -7.90 -4.74
CA GLN A 158 -13.73 -7.76 -5.60
C GLN A 158 -14.15 -7.81 -7.06
N GLY A 159 -13.72 -6.83 -7.87
CA GLY A 159 -13.72 -6.93 -9.34
C GLY A 159 -15.02 -7.44 -9.98
N GLY A 160 -16.19 -7.03 -9.48
CA GLY A 160 -17.50 -7.46 -9.98
C GLY A 160 -18.07 -8.73 -9.35
N SER A 161 -17.32 -9.42 -8.48
CA SER A 161 -17.80 -10.50 -7.63
C SER A 161 -18.07 -10.00 -6.22
N SER A 162 -19.09 -10.56 -5.57
CA SER A 162 -19.37 -10.33 -4.16
C SER A 162 -19.82 -11.62 -3.48
N SER A 163 -19.49 -11.76 -2.21
CA SER A 163 -19.93 -12.85 -1.35
C SER A 163 -20.30 -12.29 0.01
N SER A 164 -21.42 -12.74 0.56
CA SER A 164 -21.90 -12.31 1.87
C SER A 164 -22.37 -13.49 2.71
N SER A 165 -22.14 -13.43 4.01
CA SER A 165 -22.50 -14.49 4.95
C SER A 165 -22.83 -13.92 6.32
N SER A 166 -23.80 -14.49 7.02
CA SER A 166 -24.01 -14.19 8.43
C SER A 166 -22.82 -14.66 9.28
N LEU A 167 -22.48 -13.87 10.29
CA LEU A 167 -21.52 -14.22 11.33
C LEU A 167 -22.26 -14.79 12.53
N ALA A 168 -21.54 -15.52 13.38
CA ALA A 168 -22.09 -15.98 14.64
C ALA A 168 -22.06 -14.84 15.66
N ASP A 169 -23.02 -14.85 16.59
CA ASP A 169 -23.21 -13.80 17.59
C ASP A 169 -22.14 -13.82 18.71
N ASP A 170 -21.29 -14.84 18.71
CA ASP A 170 -20.20 -15.04 19.69
C ASP A 170 -18.95 -14.19 19.39
N LEU A 171 -18.90 -13.50 18.25
CA LEU A 171 -17.82 -12.59 17.92
C LEU A 171 -18.19 -11.15 18.34
N PRO A 172 -17.50 -10.55 19.33
CA PRO A 172 -17.83 -9.22 19.85
C PRO A 172 -17.41 -8.10 18.87
N LEU A 173 -18.17 -7.95 17.78
CA LEU A 173 -17.88 -6.98 16.72
C LEU A 173 -18.32 -5.55 17.03
N ASP A 174 -19.00 -5.33 18.16
CA ASP A 174 -19.38 -3.98 18.59
C ASP A 174 -18.16 -3.12 18.94
N SER A 175 -17.03 -3.74 19.31
CA SER A 175 -15.74 -3.07 19.51
C SER A 175 -14.60 -3.93 18.95
N LEU A 176 -13.79 -3.36 18.05
CA LEU A 176 -12.60 -4.07 17.54
C LEU A 176 -11.51 -4.22 18.60
N ASP A 177 -11.54 -3.42 19.67
CA ASP A 177 -10.54 -3.48 20.75
C ASP A 177 -10.59 -4.80 21.52
N ASP A 178 -11.75 -5.46 21.54
CA ASP A 178 -11.95 -6.76 22.18
C ASP A 178 -11.45 -7.93 21.31
N LEU A 179 -11.05 -7.64 20.06
CA LEU A 179 -10.59 -8.61 19.09
C LEU A 179 -9.08 -8.50 18.85
N VAL A 180 -8.49 -9.62 18.40
CA VAL A 180 -7.18 -9.61 17.78
C VAL A 180 -7.38 -9.41 16.29
N VAL A 181 -7.01 -8.25 15.78
CA VAL A 181 -7.08 -7.90 14.36
C VAL A 181 -5.70 -7.97 13.73
N GLU A 182 -5.54 -8.85 12.75
CA GLU A 182 -4.32 -9.00 11.97
C GLU A 182 -4.64 -8.72 10.51
N SER A 183 -4.24 -7.54 10.04
CA SER A 183 -4.33 -7.20 8.63
C SER A 183 -2.96 -7.36 7.97
N VAL A 184 -2.94 -7.78 6.71
CA VAL A 184 -1.71 -7.93 5.91
C VAL A 184 -0.90 -6.64 5.86
N VAL A 185 -1.60 -5.51 5.81
CA VAL A 185 -1.07 -4.15 5.74
C VAL A 185 -1.79 -3.27 6.76
N THR A 186 -1.07 -2.37 7.41
CA THR A 186 -1.61 -1.49 8.45
C THR A 186 -1.38 -0.02 8.07
N ALA A 187 -1.73 0.92 8.95
CA ALA A 187 -1.38 2.31 8.73
C ALA A 187 0.15 2.52 8.79
N GLU A 188 0.84 1.76 9.64
CA GLU A 188 2.30 1.81 9.83
C GLU A 188 3.04 1.07 8.71
N THR A 189 2.45 -0.02 8.20
CA THR A 189 2.98 -0.77 7.04
C THR A 189 1.97 -0.75 5.89
N PRO A 190 1.87 0.36 5.14
CA PRO A 190 0.78 0.57 4.19
C PRO A 190 0.89 -0.27 2.92
N SER A 191 2.05 -0.86 2.62
CA SER A 191 2.23 -1.77 1.49
C SER A 191 3.22 -2.90 1.82
N LYS A 192 3.00 -4.06 1.19
CA LYS A 192 3.90 -5.23 1.26
C LYS A 192 3.92 -5.97 -0.06
N SER A 193 5.01 -6.70 -0.30
CA SER A 193 5.16 -7.58 -1.46
C SER A 193 5.38 -9.03 -1.04
N PHE A 194 4.84 -9.95 -1.82
CA PHE A 194 4.80 -11.38 -1.53
C PHE A 194 5.26 -12.17 -2.74
N SER A 195 5.83 -13.36 -2.50
CA SER A 195 6.03 -14.30 -3.61
C SER A 195 4.69 -14.82 -4.11
N VAL A 196 4.64 -15.26 -5.36
CA VAL A 196 3.42 -15.83 -5.97
C VAL A 196 3.02 -17.17 -5.35
N ASP A 197 3.99 -17.92 -4.82
CA ASP A 197 3.77 -19.27 -4.26
C ASP A 197 3.30 -19.26 -2.80
N GLU A 198 3.23 -18.08 -2.19
CA GLU A 198 2.94 -17.87 -0.78
C GLU A 198 1.44 -17.65 -0.55
N PRO A 199 0.82 -18.34 0.43
CA PRO A 199 -0.51 -17.99 0.88
C PRO A 199 -0.46 -16.69 1.70
N ILE A 200 -1.29 -15.72 1.34
CA ILE A 200 -1.29 -14.39 1.96
C ILE A 200 -2.52 -14.27 2.86
N CYS A 201 -2.31 -14.19 4.18
CA CYS A 201 -3.39 -13.87 5.12
C CYS A 201 -3.74 -12.39 5.00
N LEU A 202 -4.86 -12.07 4.33
CA LEU A 202 -5.28 -10.69 4.09
C LEU A 202 -5.81 -10.03 5.36
N LEU A 203 -6.63 -10.77 6.09
CA LEU A 203 -7.30 -10.31 7.30
C LEU A 203 -7.65 -11.50 8.18
N ARG A 204 -7.26 -11.44 9.45
CA ARG A 204 -7.71 -12.34 10.51
C ARG A 204 -8.30 -11.50 11.64
N LEU A 205 -9.54 -11.79 12.02
CA LEU A 205 -10.16 -11.28 13.25
C LEU A 205 -10.54 -12.47 14.10
N ARG A 206 -10.12 -12.46 15.35
CA ARG A 206 -10.51 -13.48 16.32
C ARG A 206 -10.75 -12.90 17.69
N GLY A 207 -11.60 -13.56 18.46
CA GLY A 207 -11.69 -13.37 19.90
C GLY A 207 -10.36 -13.70 20.58
N ARG A 208 -10.23 -13.20 21.80
CA ARG A 208 -9.05 -13.46 22.65
C ARG A 208 -9.11 -14.81 23.34
N GLU A 209 -10.31 -15.34 23.53
CA GLU A 209 -10.56 -16.60 24.20
C GLU A 209 -10.93 -17.67 23.16
N PRO A 210 -10.49 -18.93 23.35
CA PRO A 210 -10.90 -20.04 22.49
C PRO A 210 -12.42 -20.28 22.52
N VAL A 211 -12.94 -20.97 21.50
CA VAL A 211 -14.36 -21.36 21.46
C VAL A 211 -14.66 -22.33 22.61
N GLU A 212 -15.65 -22.01 23.45
CA GLU A 212 -16.06 -22.87 24.55
C GLU A 212 -16.50 -24.27 24.08
N GLY A 213 -16.01 -25.31 24.75
CA GLY A 213 -16.34 -26.70 24.43
C GLY A 213 -15.77 -27.22 23.09
N GLY A 214 -14.93 -26.42 22.41
CA GLY A 214 -14.30 -26.76 21.14
C GLY A 214 -12.82 -27.17 21.25
N ASP A 215 -12.14 -27.20 20.10
CA ASP A 215 -10.69 -27.33 20.04
C ASP A 215 -10.04 -26.07 20.63
N PRO A 216 -9.16 -26.19 21.66
CA PRO A 216 -8.57 -25.03 22.34
C PRO A 216 -7.64 -24.19 21.46
N THR A 217 -7.31 -24.69 20.26
CA THR A 217 -6.53 -23.97 19.25
C THR A 217 -7.39 -23.09 18.34
N LEU A 218 -8.72 -23.16 18.45
CA LEU A 218 -9.67 -22.41 17.65
C LEU A 218 -10.37 -21.33 18.45
N TYR A 219 -10.54 -20.17 17.81
CA TYR A 219 -11.09 -18.95 18.37
C TYR A 219 -12.31 -18.51 17.56
N PRO A 220 -13.32 -17.89 18.19
CA PRO A 220 -14.42 -17.28 17.46
C PRO A 220 -13.84 -16.23 16.50
N GLY A 221 -14.15 -16.27 15.21
CA GLY A 221 -13.51 -15.35 14.26
C GLY A 221 -13.78 -15.57 12.78
N ILE A 222 -13.09 -14.75 11.99
CA ILE A 222 -13.08 -14.77 10.53
C ILE A 222 -11.66 -14.57 10.02
N VAL A 223 -11.26 -15.36 9.03
CA VAL A 223 -9.98 -15.22 8.35
C VAL A 223 -10.18 -15.26 6.84
N THR A 224 -9.47 -14.41 6.11
CA THR A 224 -9.49 -14.38 4.64
C THR A 224 -8.07 -14.46 4.11
N TYR A 225 -7.87 -15.39 3.18
CA TYR A 225 -6.61 -15.64 2.49
C TYR A 225 -6.73 -15.34 1.00
N LEU A 226 -5.63 -14.88 0.41
CA LEU A 226 -5.37 -14.88 -1.03
C LEU A 226 -4.32 -15.94 -1.33
N VAL A 227 -4.59 -16.80 -2.30
CA VAL A 227 -3.72 -17.90 -2.71
C VAL A 227 -3.72 -17.99 -4.24
N GLU A 228 -2.60 -18.38 -4.83
CA GLU A 228 -2.57 -18.73 -6.26
C GLU A 228 -3.35 -20.03 -6.51
N SER A 229 -4.13 -20.07 -7.59
CA SER A 229 -5.00 -21.19 -7.96
C SER A 229 -4.29 -22.54 -7.98
N ASP A 230 -3.04 -22.59 -8.44
CA ASP A 230 -2.26 -23.83 -8.58
C ASP A 230 -1.82 -24.39 -7.23
N ARG A 231 -1.86 -23.57 -6.17
CA ARG A 231 -1.51 -23.94 -4.80
C ARG A 231 -2.72 -24.36 -3.98
N ARG A 232 -3.92 -24.39 -4.59
CA ARG A 232 -5.19 -24.72 -3.93
C ARG A 232 -5.11 -26.01 -3.11
N ASP A 233 -4.67 -27.10 -3.71
CA ASP A 233 -4.71 -28.42 -3.04
C ASP A 233 -3.76 -28.47 -1.84
N ALA A 234 -2.58 -27.86 -1.97
CA ALA A 234 -1.64 -27.73 -0.85
C ALA A 234 -2.24 -26.87 0.27
N PHE A 235 -2.87 -25.75 -0.09
CA PHE A 235 -3.53 -24.87 0.89
C PHE A 235 -4.69 -25.58 1.59
N GLU A 236 -5.49 -26.36 0.88
CA GLU A 236 -6.57 -27.16 1.45
C GLU A 236 -6.05 -28.21 2.45
N GLN A 237 -4.94 -28.88 2.12
CA GLN A 237 -4.30 -29.83 3.04
C GLN A 237 -3.82 -29.13 4.31
N TRP A 238 -3.23 -27.94 4.20
CA TRP A 238 -2.79 -27.16 5.35
C TRP A 238 -3.97 -26.68 6.20
N ALA A 239 -5.03 -26.15 5.56
CA ALA A 239 -6.25 -25.74 6.25
C ALA A 239 -6.99 -26.90 6.95
N GLN A 240 -6.75 -28.13 6.52
CA GLN A 240 -7.28 -29.34 7.17
C GLN A 240 -6.36 -29.90 8.26
N GLY A 241 -5.18 -29.30 8.48
CA GLY A 241 -4.18 -29.81 9.42
C GLY A 241 -3.50 -31.11 8.95
N LYS A 242 -3.56 -31.44 7.66
CA LYS A 242 -2.89 -32.63 7.08
C LYS A 242 -1.40 -32.41 6.83
N ILE A 243 -1.00 -31.14 6.68
CA ILE A 243 0.40 -30.71 6.60
C ILE A 243 0.61 -29.55 7.56
N ASP A 244 1.78 -29.49 8.19
CA ASP A 244 2.03 -28.54 9.29
C ASP A 244 2.30 -27.11 8.79
N ARG A 245 2.78 -26.95 7.55
CA ARG A 245 3.09 -25.62 7.00
C ARG A 245 3.07 -25.56 5.48
N MET A 246 2.46 -24.51 4.97
CA MET A 246 2.98 -23.77 3.82
C MET A 246 3.71 -22.54 4.38
N PRO A 247 4.80 -22.05 3.77
CA PRO A 247 5.49 -20.86 4.28
C PRO A 247 4.53 -19.66 4.28
N GLU A 248 4.00 -19.33 5.47
CA GLU A 248 3.26 -18.10 5.75
C GLU A 248 4.29 -17.03 6.14
N VAL A 249 4.19 -15.82 5.59
CA VAL A 249 5.07 -14.72 6.00
C VAL A 249 4.72 -14.33 7.43
N GLN A 250 5.58 -14.71 8.37
CA GLN A 250 5.51 -14.25 9.75
C GLN A 250 5.78 -12.73 9.81
N LYS A 251 5.05 -12.06 10.71
CA LYS A 251 5.23 -10.65 11.08
C LYS A 251 6.67 -10.32 11.45
#